data_AF-A0A9W4I623-F1
#
_entry.id   AF-A0A9W4I623-F1
#
_cell.length_a   1.000
_cell.length_b   1.000
_cell.length_c   1.000
_cell.angle_alpha   90.00
_cell.angle_beta   90.00
_cell.angle_gamma   90.00
#
_symmetry.space_group_name_H-M   'P 1'
#
loop_
_entity.id
_entity.type
_entity.pdbx_description
1 polymer ?
#
loop_
_entity_poly.entity_id
_entity_poly.type
_entity_poly.pdbx_seq_one_letter_code
_entity_poly.pdbx_strand_id
1 'polypeptide(L)'
;MSGLSIIRPRAASSIRLGLRHARPSLTTHRTFHNLNTQRPRVPQFPTLPAIPKSSNRSYAALNNSSGKAEADLLVEELQELYEVAKDEFEIATESTDTSTIYAASDRESARDALNQLSAVYGLYTAREGEVQNEVGEEDGDGAIIETNYNPAEVPQGVKDEVRRRVGQRIRELRSAVEALEERAMAD
;
A
#
# COMPACT_ATOMS: atom_id res chain seq x y z
N MET A 1 40.20 -52.58 -27.38
CA MET A 1 41.62 -52.55 -26.98
C MET A 1 41.88 -51.15 -26.44
N SER A 2 41.80 -50.98 -25.11
CA SER A 2 42.96 -50.78 -24.22
C SER A 2 43.35 -49.29 -24.17
N GLY A 3 43.54 -48.60 -23.04
CA GLY A 3 43.50 -48.90 -21.61
C GLY A 3 43.10 -47.61 -20.86
N LEU A 4 42.53 -47.61 -19.64
CA LEU A 4 43.05 -48.07 -18.34
C LEU A 4 44.38 -47.41 -17.92
N SER A 5 44.33 -46.77 -16.74
CA SER A 5 45.42 -46.40 -15.80
C SER A 5 45.62 -44.88 -15.64
N ILE A 6 45.89 -44.25 -14.50
CA ILE A 6 46.27 -44.63 -13.11
C ILE A 6 46.22 -43.29 -12.33
N ILE A 7 45.48 -43.12 -11.22
CA ILE A 7 45.87 -43.35 -9.82
C ILE A 7 47.02 -42.45 -9.30
N ARG A 8 46.78 -41.83 -8.12
CA ARG A 8 47.67 -41.57 -6.93
C ARG A 8 47.92 -40.10 -6.47
N PRO A 9 48.33 -39.85 -5.19
CA PRO A 9 47.50 -39.16 -4.15
C PRO A 9 48.30 -38.15 -3.27
N ARG A 10 47.77 -37.84 -2.05
CA ARG A 10 48.49 -37.39 -0.81
C ARG A 10 49.04 -35.95 -0.82
N ALA A 11 49.16 -35.20 0.28
CA ALA A 11 48.99 -35.39 1.73
C ALA A 11 48.78 -33.99 2.36
N ALA A 12 47.92 -33.84 3.36
CA ALA A 12 48.24 -33.64 4.79
C ALA A 12 49.18 -32.47 5.13
N SER A 13 48.74 -31.58 6.03
CA SER A 13 49.55 -31.06 7.15
C SER A 13 48.65 -30.33 8.15
N SER A 14 48.44 -30.96 9.31
CA SER A 14 48.00 -30.32 10.54
C SER A 14 49.23 -29.76 11.27
N ILE A 15 49.21 -28.52 11.74
CA ILE A 15 50.06 -28.09 12.87
C ILE A 15 49.24 -27.20 13.82
N ARG A 16 49.20 -27.64 15.07
CA ARG A 16 48.74 -26.93 16.27
C ARG A 16 49.95 -26.25 16.93
N LEU A 17 49.79 -25.07 17.54
CA LEU A 17 50.32 -24.68 18.87
C LEU A 17 50.02 -23.19 19.14
N GLY A 18 49.21 -22.85 20.16
CA GLY A 18 49.71 -22.28 21.44
C GLY A 18 49.55 -20.74 21.42
N LEU A 19 49.29 -19.97 22.49
CA LEU A 19 49.39 -20.19 23.92
C LEU A 19 48.65 -19.05 24.67
N ARG A 20 47.65 -19.42 25.47
CA ARG A 20 47.27 -18.94 26.82
C ARG A 20 47.74 -17.55 27.30
N HIS A 21 46.78 -16.72 27.73
CA HIS A 21 46.82 -15.92 28.97
C HIS A 21 45.37 -15.92 29.53
N ALA A 22 45.05 -16.71 30.56
CA ALA A 22 45.15 -16.46 32.01
C ALA A 22 44.14 -15.40 32.54
N ARG A 23 43.25 -15.87 33.43
CA ARG A 23 42.08 -15.22 34.07
C ARG A 23 42.49 -14.36 35.29
N PRO A 24 41.63 -13.50 35.87
CA PRO A 24 40.65 -13.91 36.92
C PRO A 24 39.30 -13.14 36.82
N SER A 25 38.09 -13.63 37.13
CA SER A 25 37.48 -14.29 38.31
C SER A 25 37.44 -13.46 39.59
N LEU A 26 36.36 -12.69 39.78
CA LEU A 26 35.84 -12.18 41.06
C LEU A 26 34.30 -12.24 40.96
N THR A 27 33.66 -13.26 41.49
CA THR A 27 33.14 -13.39 42.87
C THR A 27 31.77 -12.74 43.06
N THR A 28 30.78 -13.63 43.12
CA THR A 28 29.40 -13.46 43.54
C THR A 28 29.29 -12.84 44.94
N HIS A 29 28.50 -11.78 45.08
CA HIS A 29 27.81 -11.46 46.34
C HIS A 29 26.31 -11.51 46.08
N ARG A 30 25.72 -12.63 46.52
CA ARG A 30 24.29 -12.87 46.58
C ARG A 30 23.82 -12.36 47.93
N THR A 31 23.16 -11.22 47.95
CA THR A 31 22.45 -10.76 49.16
C THR A 31 20.96 -10.86 48.88
N PHE A 32 20.30 -11.75 49.60
CA PHE A 32 18.86 -11.84 49.63
C PHE A 32 18.30 -10.72 50.49
N HIS A 33 17.44 -9.90 49.90
CA HIS A 33 16.63 -8.94 50.63
C HIS A 33 15.16 -9.22 50.37
N ASN A 34 14.50 -9.55 51.48
CA ASN A 34 13.08 -9.62 51.76
C ASN A 34 12.09 -9.15 50.70
N LEU A 35 11.13 -10.02 50.42
CA LEU A 35 9.81 -9.66 49.93
C LEU A 35 9.12 -8.78 50.99
N ASN A 36 9.02 -7.49 50.72
CA ASN A 36 8.04 -6.64 51.38
C ASN A 36 7.24 -5.89 50.33
N THR A 37 5.95 -6.23 50.30
CA THR A 37 4.87 -5.53 49.63
C THR A 37 5.04 -4.02 49.73
N GLN A 38 5.19 -3.36 48.57
CA GLN A 38 4.45 -2.15 48.24
C GLN A 38 4.58 -1.86 46.74
N ARG A 39 3.42 -1.84 46.10
CA ARG A 39 3.14 -1.67 44.68
C ARG A 39 3.58 -0.26 44.23
N PRO A 40 4.58 -0.09 43.35
CA PRO A 40 4.79 1.21 42.72
C PRO A 40 3.66 1.45 41.72
N ARG A 41 2.82 2.41 42.07
CA ARG A 41 1.77 3.00 41.25
C ARG A 41 2.42 3.55 39.98
N VAL A 42 2.21 2.87 38.85
CA VAL A 42 2.52 3.41 37.53
C VAL A 42 1.78 4.75 37.35
N PRO A 43 2.47 5.82 36.90
CA PRO A 43 1.78 6.99 36.40
C PRO A 43 0.98 6.55 35.17
N GLN A 44 -0.34 6.64 35.34
CA GLN A 44 -1.33 6.43 34.30
C GLN A 44 -1.12 7.52 33.25
N PHE A 45 -0.44 7.19 32.16
CA PHE A 45 -0.47 8.02 30.96
C PHE A 45 -1.94 8.21 30.58
N PRO A 46 -2.38 9.43 30.23
CA PRO A 46 -3.72 9.60 29.70
C PRO A 46 -3.83 8.72 28.47
N THR A 47 -4.71 7.73 28.58
CA THR A 47 -5.19 6.91 27.47
C THR A 47 -5.55 7.88 26.35
N LEU A 48 -4.79 7.84 25.25
CA LEU A 48 -5.21 8.47 24.01
C LEU A 48 -6.63 7.95 23.73
N PRO A 49 -7.61 8.82 23.47
CA PRO A 49 -8.95 8.37 23.14
C PRO A 49 -8.82 7.46 21.92
N ALA A 50 -9.27 6.21 22.08
CA ALA A 50 -9.50 5.30 20.97
C ALA A 50 -10.35 6.05 19.95
N ILE A 51 -9.78 6.30 18.77
CA ILE A 51 -10.51 6.87 17.65
C ILE A 51 -11.67 5.91 17.37
N PRO A 52 -12.94 6.34 17.48
CA PRO A 52 -14.02 5.53 16.98
C PRO A 52 -13.86 5.43 15.46
N LYS A 53 -13.35 4.31 14.96
CA LYS A 53 -13.56 3.88 13.57
C LYS A 53 -15.01 3.44 13.43
N SER A 54 -15.90 4.42 13.43
CA SER A 54 -17.27 4.32 12.93
C SER A 54 -17.79 5.76 12.98
N SER A 55 -17.35 6.54 11.99
CA SER A 55 -18.13 7.71 11.62
C SER A 55 -19.38 7.14 10.97
N ASN A 56 -20.44 6.91 11.76
CA ASN A 56 -21.80 6.92 11.23
C ASN A 56 -22.02 8.35 10.73
N ARG A 57 -21.48 8.65 9.54
CA ARG A 57 -21.58 9.94 8.86
C ARG A 57 -22.95 9.97 8.20
N SER A 58 -23.98 10.08 9.02
CA SER A 58 -25.32 10.41 8.57
C SER A 58 -25.34 11.90 8.25
N TYR A 59 -25.17 12.26 6.98
CA TYR A 59 -25.48 13.61 6.51
C TYR A 59 -26.89 13.65 5.93
N ALA A 60 -27.58 14.72 6.32
CA ALA A 60 -28.98 14.95 6.12
C ALA A 60 -29.36 14.91 4.62
N ALA A 61 -30.47 14.22 4.34
CA ALA A 61 -31.25 14.41 3.14
C ALA A 61 -31.65 15.88 3.02
N LEU A 62 -30.89 16.65 2.24
CA LEU A 62 -31.28 17.99 1.84
C LEU A 62 -31.76 17.93 0.39
N ASN A 63 -33.07 17.77 0.24
CA ASN A 63 -33.77 18.07 -1.00
C ASN A 63 -33.48 19.52 -1.42
N ASN A 64 -32.58 19.78 -2.38
CA ASN A 64 -32.83 20.73 -3.46
C ASN A 64 -31.74 20.79 -4.55
N SER A 65 -32.22 20.86 -5.80
CA SER A 65 -31.54 21.28 -7.04
C SER A 65 -30.74 20.24 -7.82
N SER A 66 -31.44 19.62 -8.79
CA SER A 66 -31.01 19.14 -10.12
C SER A 66 -29.67 18.38 -10.18
N GLY A 67 -29.65 17.16 -10.73
CA GLY A 67 -28.49 16.26 -10.80
C GLY A 67 -27.13 16.83 -11.26
N LYS A 68 -27.07 18.09 -11.68
CA LYS A 68 -25.83 18.89 -11.72
C LYS A 68 -25.16 19.05 -10.35
N ALA A 69 -25.90 19.36 -9.28
CA ALA A 69 -25.31 19.45 -7.93
C ALA A 69 -24.80 18.08 -7.45
N GLU A 70 -25.53 17.00 -7.77
CA GLU A 70 -25.10 15.63 -7.51
C GLU A 70 -23.86 15.25 -8.31
N ALA A 71 -23.80 15.61 -9.61
CA ALA A 71 -22.62 15.39 -10.43
C ALA A 71 -21.40 16.15 -9.89
N ASP A 72 -21.60 17.37 -9.39
CA ASP A 72 -20.53 18.18 -8.83
C ASP A 72 -19.94 17.49 -7.58
N LEU A 73 -20.78 16.88 -6.72
CA LEU A 73 -20.34 16.12 -5.55
C LEU A 73 -19.55 14.86 -5.90
N LEU A 74 -20.01 14.09 -6.88
CA LEU A 74 -19.28 12.90 -7.35
C LEU A 74 -17.94 13.27 -8.01
N VAL A 75 -17.92 14.40 -8.72
CA VAL A 75 -16.69 14.93 -9.33
C VAL A 75 -15.71 15.40 -8.27
N GLU A 76 -16.18 15.97 -7.16
CA GLU A 76 -15.34 16.38 -6.03
C GLU A 76 -14.61 15.18 -5.41
N GLU A 77 -15.32 14.08 -5.11
CA GLU A 77 -14.70 12.85 -4.60
C GLU A 77 -13.69 12.25 -5.59
N LEU A 78 -14.04 12.20 -6.88
CA LEU A 78 -13.11 11.73 -7.90
C LEU A 78 -11.92 12.66 -8.09
N GLN A 79 -12.09 13.97 -7.84
CA GLN A 79 -10.98 14.91 -7.87
C GLN A 79 -10.03 14.65 -6.70
N GLU A 80 -10.53 14.42 -5.50
CA GLU A 80 -9.71 14.09 -4.34
C GLU A 80 -8.86 12.84 -4.59
N LEU A 81 -9.48 11.77 -5.10
CA LEU A 81 -8.76 10.53 -5.46
C LEU A 81 -7.75 10.76 -6.60
N TYR A 82 -8.06 11.65 -7.54
CA TYR A 82 -7.14 12.01 -8.62
C TYR A 82 -5.91 12.76 -8.10
N GLU A 83 -6.06 13.71 -7.17
CA GLU A 83 -4.93 14.40 -6.57
C GLU A 83 -4.02 13.43 -5.81
N VAL A 84 -4.60 12.50 -5.03
CA VAL A 84 -3.82 11.45 -4.35
C VAL A 84 -3.05 10.59 -5.37
N ALA A 85 -3.72 10.08 -6.41
CA ALA A 85 -3.06 9.26 -7.41
C ALA A 85 -1.98 10.03 -8.19
N LYS A 86 -2.16 11.33 -8.39
CA LYS A 86 -1.17 12.20 -9.04
C LYS A 86 0.05 12.44 -8.15
N ASP A 87 -0.15 12.71 -6.86
CA ASP A 87 0.94 12.89 -5.90
C ASP A 87 1.78 11.60 -5.79
N GLU A 88 1.13 10.43 -5.68
CA GLU A 88 1.83 9.14 -5.64
C GLU A 88 2.59 8.86 -6.95
N PHE A 89 2.00 9.21 -8.11
CA PHE A 89 2.69 9.08 -9.41
C PHE A 89 3.91 10.00 -9.52
N GLU A 90 3.84 11.23 -8.99
CA GLU A 90 4.98 12.16 -8.96
C GLU A 90 6.12 11.61 -8.10
N ILE A 91 5.80 11.09 -6.92
CA ILE A 91 6.77 10.42 -6.05
C ILE A 91 7.41 9.22 -6.78
N ALA A 92 6.58 8.37 -7.39
CA ALA A 92 7.05 7.19 -8.12
C ALA A 92 7.98 7.54 -9.30
N THR A 93 7.69 8.63 -10.00
CA THR A 93 8.52 9.12 -11.10
C THR A 93 9.87 9.61 -10.59
N GLU A 94 9.88 10.48 -9.56
CA GLU A 94 11.11 11.03 -8.97
C GLU A 94 12.00 9.92 -8.40
N SER A 95 11.41 8.94 -7.71
CA SER A 95 12.14 7.87 -7.06
C SER A 95 12.67 6.83 -8.05
N THR A 96 11.98 6.61 -9.18
CA THR A 96 12.45 5.80 -10.31
C THR A 96 13.58 6.51 -11.06
N ASP A 97 13.43 7.79 -11.40
CA ASP A 97 14.45 8.57 -12.10
C ASP A 97 15.75 8.69 -11.29
N THR A 98 15.64 8.71 -9.95
CA THR A 98 16.80 8.75 -9.03
C THR A 98 17.33 7.34 -8.68
N SER A 99 16.72 6.28 -9.23
CA SER A 99 17.08 4.87 -8.95
C SER A 99 17.16 4.54 -7.46
N THR A 100 16.19 5.02 -6.69
CA THR A 100 16.15 4.78 -5.25
C THR A 100 15.69 3.36 -4.93
N ILE A 101 15.94 2.91 -3.70
CA ILE A 101 15.43 1.63 -3.20
C ILE A 101 13.91 1.61 -2.99
N TYR A 102 13.26 2.77 -3.03
CA TYR A 102 11.81 2.93 -2.84
C TYR A 102 11.04 2.88 -4.15
N ALA A 103 11.74 3.01 -5.29
CA ALA A 103 11.13 3.13 -6.62
C ALA A 103 10.09 2.04 -6.93
N ALA A 104 10.36 0.79 -6.54
CA ALA A 104 9.42 -0.29 -6.75
C ALA A 104 8.14 -0.13 -5.91
N SER A 105 8.29 0.24 -4.63
CA SER A 105 7.18 0.45 -3.70
C SER A 105 6.34 1.68 -4.09
N ASP A 106 6.98 2.75 -4.54
CA ASP A 106 6.27 3.98 -4.91
C ASP A 106 5.46 3.78 -6.20
N ARG A 107 5.98 3.02 -7.18
CA ARG A 107 5.21 2.63 -8.37
C ARG A 107 4.00 1.78 -8.01
N GLU A 108 4.13 0.87 -7.04
CA GLU A 108 3.01 0.08 -6.52
C GLU A 108 1.96 0.98 -5.87
N SER A 109 2.36 1.93 -5.02
CA SER A 109 1.45 2.93 -4.44
C SER A 109 0.71 3.74 -5.51
N ALA A 110 1.40 4.20 -6.56
CA ALA A 110 0.77 4.94 -7.65
C ALA A 110 -0.26 4.08 -8.42
N ARG A 111 0.04 2.79 -8.62
CA ARG A 111 -0.87 1.84 -9.25
C ARG A 111 -2.09 1.55 -8.39
N ASP A 112 -1.92 1.35 -7.08
CA ASP A 112 -3.02 1.12 -6.15
C ASP A 112 -3.95 2.33 -6.07
N ALA A 113 -3.40 3.55 -5.97
CA ALA A 113 -4.18 4.77 -5.98
C ALA A 113 -4.96 4.96 -7.30
N LEU A 114 -4.33 4.66 -8.45
CA LEU A 114 -5.01 4.67 -9.75
C LEU A 114 -6.12 3.62 -9.85
N ASN A 115 -5.89 2.41 -9.32
CA ASN A 115 -6.88 1.34 -9.30
C ASN A 115 -8.10 1.75 -8.47
N GLN A 116 -7.89 2.36 -7.30
CA GLN A 116 -8.97 2.89 -6.47
C GLN A 116 -9.76 3.97 -7.20
N LEU A 117 -9.09 4.96 -7.79
CA LEU A 117 -9.72 6.01 -8.59
C LEU A 117 -10.54 5.42 -9.76
N SER A 118 -9.96 4.45 -10.47
CA SER A 118 -10.60 3.79 -11.62
C SER A 118 -11.83 2.99 -11.20
N ALA A 119 -11.78 2.32 -10.06
CA ALA A 119 -12.89 1.54 -9.54
C ALA A 119 -14.05 2.42 -9.10
N VAL A 120 -13.80 3.50 -8.34
CA VAL A 120 -14.82 4.48 -7.94
C VAL A 120 -15.42 5.16 -9.17
N TYR A 121 -14.58 5.57 -10.14
CA TYR A 121 -15.06 6.11 -11.42
C TYR A 121 -15.93 5.12 -12.18
N GLY A 122 -15.54 3.84 -12.21
CA GLY A 122 -16.33 2.76 -12.81
C GLY A 122 -17.70 2.65 -12.16
N LEU A 123 -17.79 2.68 -10.83
CA LEU A 123 -19.05 2.64 -10.09
C LEU A 123 -19.95 3.83 -10.43
N TYR A 124 -19.41 5.05 -10.49
CA TYR A 124 -20.18 6.26 -10.79
C TYR A 124 -20.51 6.49 -12.26
N THR A 125 -19.87 5.75 -13.16
CA THR A 125 -20.11 5.90 -14.61
C THR A 125 -20.63 4.64 -15.29
N ALA A 126 -20.78 3.54 -14.55
CA ALA A 126 -21.34 2.29 -15.05
C ALA A 126 -22.76 2.49 -15.60
N ARG A 127 -22.94 2.12 -16.87
CA ARG A 127 -24.27 1.97 -17.49
C ARG A 127 -24.82 0.59 -17.16
N GLU A 128 -26.11 0.52 -16.86
CA GLU A 128 -26.82 -0.77 -16.76
C GLU A 128 -26.64 -1.52 -18.10
N GLY A 129 -25.84 -2.59 -18.10
CA GLY A 129 -25.54 -3.42 -19.26
C GLY A 129 -24.09 -3.38 -19.79
N GLU A 130 -23.23 -2.48 -19.30
CA GLU A 130 -21.79 -2.44 -19.63
C GLU A 130 -20.96 -3.15 -18.54
N VAL A 131 -21.29 -4.40 -18.22
CA VAL A 131 -20.34 -5.31 -17.55
C VAL A 131 -19.73 -6.20 -18.62
N GLN A 132 -18.59 -5.80 -19.16
CA GLN A 132 -17.72 -6.72 -19.88
C GLN A 132 -16.28 -6.23 -19.84
N ASN A 133 -15.53 -6.99 -19.06
CA ASN A 133 -14.14 -7.38 -19.24
C ASN A 133 -13.06 -6.46 -18.65
N GLU A 134 -12.30 -7.10 -17.75
CA GLU A 134 -10.92 -6.83 -17.34
C GLU A 134 -10.73 -5.77 -16.24
N VAL A 135 -11.21 -6.11 -15.04
CA VAL A 135 -10.43 -5.85 -13.82
C VAL A 135 -9.90 -7.21 -13.39
N GLY A 136 -8.58 -7.37 -13.44
CA GLY A 136 -7.89 -8.63 -13.14
C GLY A 136 -8.28 -9.17 -11.77
N GLU A 137 -8.56 -10.46 -11.73
CA GLU A 137 -8.70 -11.24 -10.51
C GLU A 137 -7.31 -11.43 -9.89
N GLU A 138 -7.03 -10.79 -8.75
CA GLU A 138 -6.08 -11.32 -7.77
C GLU A 138 -6.65 -11.12 -6.35
N ASP A 139 -6.98 -12.27 -5.73
CA ASP A 139 -7.06 -12.52 -4.28
C ASP A 139 -8.11 -11.81 -3.42
N GLY A 140 -9.28 -12.44 -3.30
CA GLY A 140 -9.62 -13.09 -2.03
C GLY A 140 -9.96 -12.23 -0.79
N ASP A 141 -10.11 -10.92 -0.91
CA ASP A 141 -10.83 -10.09 0.04
C ASP A 141 -11.65 -9.12 -0.80
N GLY A 142 -12.98 -9.17 -0.70
CA GLY A 142 -13.82 -8.22 -1.41
C GLY A 142 -13.55 -6.85 -0.81
N ALA A 143 -12.54 -6.16 -1.32
CA ALA A 143 -12.18 -4.81 -0.91
C ALA A 143 -13.44 -3.99 -1.07
N ILE A 144 -14.10 -3.73 0.06
CA ILE A 144 -15.30 -2.91 0.10
C ILE A 144 -14.80 -1.54 -0.30
N ILE A 145 -14.96 -1.19 -1.57
CA ILE A 145 -14.69 0.16 -2.04
C ILE A 145 -15.78 1.00 -1.40
N GLU A 146 -15.44 1.60 -0.25
CA GLU A 146 -16.34 2.48 0.49
C GLU A 146 -16.44 3.79 -0.29
N THR A 147 -17.42 3.84 -1.19
CA THR A 147 -17.79 5.04 -1.92
C THR A 147 -18.72 5.91 -1.06
N ASN A 148 -18.53 7.23 -1.05
CA ASN A 148 -19.38 8.11 -0.25
C ASN A 148 -20.85 8.13 -0.74
N TYR A 149 -21.07 7.90 -2.03
CA TYR A 149 -22.39 7.85 -2.65
C TYR A 149 -22.77 6.46 -3.15
N ASN A 150 -24.06 6.10 -3.07
CA ASN A 150 -24.58 4.84 -3.60
C ASN A 150 -24.64 4.87 -5.14
N PRO A 151 -23.79 4.13 -5.88
CA PRO A 151 -23.74 4.18 -7.35
C PRO A 151 -25.02 3.67 -8.04
N ALA A 152 -25.86 2.91 -7.32
CA ALA A 152 -27.13 2.39 -7.84
C ALA A 152 -28.24 3.46 -7.88
N GLU A 153 -28.12 4.53 -7.08
CA GLU A 153 -29.12 5.60 -7.02
C GLU A 153 -28.80 6.78 -7.95
N VAL A 154 -27.60 6.81 -8.53
CA VAL A 154 -27.14 7.90 -9.38
C VAL A 154 -27.88 7.88 -10.74
N PRO A 155 -28.59 8.96 -11.12
CA PRO A 155 -29.28 9.02 -12.41
C PRO A 155 -28.32 8.98 -13.60
N GLN A 156 -28.72 8.36 -14.71
CA GLN A 156 -27.86 8.21 -15.90
C GLN A 156 -27.31 9.55 -16.43
N GLY A 157 -28.10 10.63 -16.37
CA GLY A 157 -27.63 11.96 -16.78
C GLY A 157 -26.49 12.52 -15.91
N VAL A 158 -26.45 12.14 -14.63
CA VAL A 158 -25.36 12.47 -13.70
C VAL A 158 -24.12 11.65 -14.05
N LYS A 159 -24.28 10.34 -14.28
CA LYS A 159 -23.21 9.43 -14.70
C LYS A 159 -22.50 9.91 -15.98
N ASP A 160 -23.27 10.35 -16.97
CA ASP A 160 -22.73 10.86 -18.23
C ASP A 160 -21.94 12.18 -18.03
N GLU A 161 -22.39 13.04 -17.11
CA GLU A 161 -21.68 14.29 -16.79
C GLU A 161 -20.37 14.04 -16.04
N VAL A 162 -20.37 13.12 -15.07
CA VAL A 162 -19.15 12.67 -14.38
C VAL A 162 -18.16 12.08 -15.39
N ARG A 163 -18.63 11.17 -16.25
CA ARG A 163 -17.85 10.56 -17.35
C ARG A 163 -17.20 11.63 -18.24
N ARG A 164 -17.95 12.66 -18.62
CA ARG A 164 -17.46 13.75 -19.48
C ARG A 164 -16.38 14.59 -18.81
N ARG A 165 -16.50 14.86 -17.50
CA ARG A 165 -15.57 15.74 -16.77
C ARG A 165 -14.29 15.05 -16.35
N VAL A 166 -14.37 13.80 -15.91
CA VAL A 166 -13.25 13.10 -15.26
C VAL A 166 -12.59 12.08 -16.18
N GLY A 167 -13.32 11.52 -17.14
CA GLY A 167 -12.88 10.38 -17.94
C GLY A 167 -11.61 10.60 -18.75
N GLN A 168 -11.35 11.82 -19.23
CA GLN A 168 -10.08 12.12 -19.93
C GLN A 168 -8.89 12.04 -18.98
N ARG A 169 -8.97 12.69 -17.82
CA ARG A 169 -7.87 12.78 -16.84
C ARG A 169 -7.46 11.41 -16.31
N ILE A 170 -8.42 10.52 -16.08
CA ILE A 170 -8.15 9.14 -15.64
C ILE A 170 -7.41 8.36 -16.72
N ARG A 171 -7.79 8.49 -18.00
CA ARG A 171 -7.11 7.81 -19.12
C ARG A 171 -5.69 8.31 -19.30
N GLU A 172 -5.48 9.62 -19.19
CA GLU A 172 -4.15 10.23 -19.25
C GLU A 172 -3.26 9.72 -18.12
N LEU A 173 -3.76 9.71 -16.87
CA LEU A 173 -3.00 9.21 -15.72
C LEU A 173 -2.70 7.71 -15.86
N ARG A 174 -3.66 6.89 -16.32
CA ARG A 174 -3.44 5.46 -16.58
C ARG A 174 -2.33 5.24 -17.59
N SER A 175 -2.36 5.95 -18.71
CA SER A 175 -1.32 5.85 -19.74
C SER A 175 0.04 6.30 -19.21
N ALA A 176 0.08 7.29 -18.32
CA ALA A 176 1.31 7.77 -17.71
C ALA A 176 1.92 6.75 -16.73
N VAL A 177 1.09 6.14 -15.88
CA VAL A 177 1.51 5.07 -14.96
C VAL A 177 2.03 3.85 -15.74
N GLU A 178 1.30 3.41 -16.76
CA GLU A 178 1.72 2.27 -17.62
C GLU A 178 3.07 2.55 -18.30
N ALA A 179 3.27 3.75 -18.83
CA ALA A 179 4.54 4.14 -19.44
C ALA A 179 5.71 4.20 -18.43
N LEU A 180 5.43 4.65 -17.19
CA LEU A 180 6.42 4.65 -16.11
C LEU A 180 6.84 3.22 -15.75
N GLU A 181 5.88 2.30 -15.64
CA GLU A 181 6.13 0.89 -15.36
C GLU A 181 6.93 0.21 -16.49
N GLU A 182 6.56 0.44 -17.74
CA GLU A 182 7.28 -0.11 -18.91
C GLU A 182 8.74 0.35 -18.91
N ARG A 183 8.98 1.65 -18.69
CA ARG A 183 10.33 2.22 -18.60
C ARG A 183 11.12 1.60 -17.45
N ALA A 184 10.51 1.46 -16.27
CA ALA A 184 11.17 0.91 -15.10
C ALA A 184 11.49 -0.59 -15.21
N MET A 185 10.79 -1.34 -16.06
CA MET A 185 11.11 -2.74 -16.37
C MET A 185 12.22 -2.90 -17.42
N ALA A 186 12.51 -1.84 -18.18
CA ALA A 186 13.51 -1.84 -19.23
C ALA A 186 14.92 -1.45 -18.76
N ASP A 187 15.05 -0.81 -17.59
CA ASP A 187 16.31 -0.45 -16.92
C ASP A 187 16.90 -1.61 -16.10
#